data_AF-A0A073KA70-F1
#
_entry.id   AF-A0A073KA70-F1
#
_cell.length_a   1.000
_cell.length_b   1.000
_cell.length_c   1.000
_cell.angle_alpha   90.00
_cell.angle_beta   90.00
_cell.angle_gamma   90.00
#
_symmetry.space_group_name_H-M   'P 1'
#
loop_
_entity.id
_entity.type
_entity.pdbx_description
1 polymer ?
#
loop_
_entity_poly.entity_id
_entity_poly.type
_entity_poly.pdbx_seq_one_letter_code
_entity_poly.pdbx_strand_id
1 'polypeptide(L)'
;MLYEDLMSLFQVMPIEDGKNGWKYIIQEQDSKYSIADRISAEQMNVELLFNEYDELRITLYKEGQPITTIQRIGILKTELEEDEEGIQFVLERMPSRMIRLQLKPYLAVEMGLYWEVCEDCE
;
A
#
# COMPACT_ATOMS: atom_id res chain seq x y z
N MET A 1 11.61 -7.55 1.32
CA MET A 1 12.04 -6.17 1.63
C MET A 1 11.06 -5.30 0.89
N LEU A 2 10.39 -4.38 1.58
CA LEU A 2 9.19 -3.69 1.07
C LEU A 2 9.44 -3.01 -0.29
N TYR A 3 10.64 -2.49 -0.51
CA TYR A 3 11.07 -1.93 -1.79
C TYR A 3 10.95 -2.92 -2.95
N GLU A 4 11.56 -4.10 -2.82
CA GLU A 4 11.56 -5.14 -3.86
C GLU A 4 10.16 -5.71 -4.08
N ASP A 5 9.42 -5.90 -2.98
CA ASP A 5 8.06 -6.45 -3.02
C ASP A 5 7.13 -5.50 -3.80
N LEU A 6 7.17 -4.19 -3.52
CA LEU A 6 6.35 -3.20 -4.22
C LEU A 6 6.82 -2.94 -5.66
N MET A 7 8.13 -2.97 -5.92
CA MET A 7 8.66 -2.83 -7.28
C MET A 7 8.26 -4.01 -8.16
N SER A 8 8.30 -5.23 -7.62
CA SER A 8 7.82 -6.43 -8.29
C SER A 8 6.30 -6.36 -8.53
N LEU A 9 5.54 -5.84 -7.56
CA LEU A 9 4.10 -5.73 -7.69
C LEU A 9 3.68 -4.71 -8.75
N PHE A 10 4.24 -3.50 -8.71
CA PHE A 10 3.85 -2.42 -9.62
C PHE A 10 4.61 -2.43 -10.96
N GLN A 11 5.66 -3.24 -11.10
CA GLN A 11 6.49 -3.35 -12.30
C GLN A 11 7.07 -1.99 -12.76
N VAL A 12 7.21 -1.05 -11.82
CA VAL A 12 7.77 0.30 -12.05
C VAL A 12 8.55 0.73 -10.82
N MET A 13 9.65 1.46 -11.02
CA MET A 13 10.44 1.98 -9.91
C MET A 13 9.66 3.04 -9.11
N PRO A 14 9.80 3.07 -7.77
CA PRO A 14 9.18 4.10 -6.97
C PRO A 14 9.92 5.44 -7.16
N ILE A 15 9.23 6.53 -6.83
CA ILE A 15 9.77 7.89 -6.90
C ILE A 15 10.60 8.15 -5.65
N GLU A 16 11.85 8.58 -5.79
CA GLU A 16 12.69 8.96 -4.65
C GLU A 16 12.17 10.23 -3.97
N ASP A 17 12.00 10.19 -2.64
CA ASP A 17 11.57 11.32 -1.79
C ASP A 17 12.72 11.81 -0.90
N GLY A 18 13.92 11.88 -1.49
CA GLY A 18 15.15 12.28 -0.81
C GLY A 18 15.44 11.43 0.42
N LYS A 19 15.59 12.08 1.58
CA LYS A 19 15.93 11.37 2.84
C LYS A 19 14.76 10.56 3.43
N ASN A 20 13.55 10.70 2.89
CA ASN A 20 12.38 10.01 3.40
C ASN A 20 12.18 8.62 2.78
N GLY A 21 13.04 8.23 1.84
CA GLY A 21 12.95 6.96 1.12
C GLY A 21 12.29 7.12 -0.24
N TRP A 22 11.29 6.29 -0.52
CA TRP A 22 10.64 6.20 -1.82
C TRP A 22 9.13 6.23 -1.69
N LYS A 23 8.44 6.60 -2.77
CA LYS A 23 6.99 6.63 -2.82
C LYS A 23 6.38 6.11 -4.11
N TYR A 24 5.17 5.58 -3.97
CA TYR A 24 4.21 5.40 -5.06
C TYR A 24 3.02 6.32 -4.86
N ILE A 25 2.49 6.85 -5.95
CA ILE A 25 1.18 7.50 -5.99
C ILE A 25 0.30 6.66 -6.89
N ILE A 26 -0.75 6.09 -6.31
CA ILE A 26 -1.72 5.23 -6.98
C ILE A 26 -2.97 6.07 -7.20
N GLN A 27 -3.42 6.17 -8.44
CA GLN A 27 -4.62 6.93 -8.82
C GLN A 27 -5.70 5.99 -9.30
N GLU A 28 -6.94 6.27 -8.92
CA GLU A 28 -8.10 5.59 -9.46
C GLU A 28 -8.45 6.14 -10.86
N GLN A 29 -8.54 5.27 -11.86
CA GLN A 29 -8.92 5.60 -13.24
C GLN A 29 -9.86 4.52 -13.79
N ASP A 30 -11.10 4.89 -14.12
CA ASP A 30 -12.07 4.02 -14.82
C ASP A 30 -12.19 2.59 -14.24
N SER A 31 -12.38 2.47 -12.92
CA SER A 31 -12.45 1.20 -12.17
C SER A 31 -11.15 0.37 -12.20
N LYS A 32 -10.03 0.99 -12.55
CA LYS A 32 -8.67 0.48 -12.46
C LYS A 32 -7.82 1.45 -11.63
N TYR A 33 -6.55 1.11 -11.47
CA TYR A 33 -5.57 2.02 -10.92
C TYR A 33 -4.40 2.23 -11.89
N SER A 34 -3.68 3.32 -11.68
CA SER A 34 -2.41 3.61 -12.35
C SER A 34 -1.41 4.20 -11.37
N ILE A 35 -0.12 3.92 -11.58
CA ILE A 35 0.96 4.61 -10.87
C ILE A 35 1.20 5.96 -11.55
N ALA A 36 1.23 7.03 -10.76
CA ALA A 36 1.37 8.41 -11.24
C ALA A 36 2.52 9.13 -10.52
N ASP A 37 2.92 10.28 -11.08
CA ASP A 37 4.01 11.11 -10.53
C ASP A 37 3.53 12.18 -9.53
N ARG A 38 2.22 12.40 -9.45
CA ARG A 38 1.62 13.47 -8.63
C ARG A 38 0.22 13.12 -8.15
N ILE A 39 -0.19 13.73 -7.05
CA ILE A 39 -1.56 13.63 -6.55
C ILE A 39 -2.52 14.36 -7.51
N SER A 40 -3.56 13.69 -7.96
CA SER A 40 -4.65 14.27 -8.74
C SER A 40 -5.60 15.06 -7.85
N ALA A 41 -6.00 16.25 -8.30
CA ALA A 41 -7.00 17.08 -7.63
C ALA A 41 -8.45 16.65 -7.95
N GLU A 42 -8.64 15.69 -8.86
CA GLU A 42 -9.97 15.31 -9.36
C GLU A 42 -10.34 13.86 -9.03
N GLN A 43 -9.39 13.06 -8.54
CA GLN A 43 -9.55 11.62 -8.34
C GLN A 43 -9.23 11.20 -6.90
N MET A 44 -9.58 9.95 -6.57
CA MET A 44 -9.05 9.27 -5.39
C MET A 44 -7.58 8.90 -5.63
N ASN A 45 -6.74 9.10 -4.62
CA ASN A 45 -5.33 8.73 -4.70
C ASN A 45 -4.89 8.03 -3.42
N VAL A 46 -3.93 7.12 -3.51
CA VAL A 46 -3.18 6.60 -2.37
C VAL A 46 -1.71 6.92 -2.57
N GLU A 47 -1.09 7.58 -1.60
CA GLU A 47 0.36 7.69 -1.51
C GLU A 47 0.87 6.62 -0.55
N LEU A 48 1.79 5.78 -1.04
CA LEU A 48 2.60 4.87 -0.24
C LEU A 48 3.99 5.48 -0.13
N LEU A 49 4.40 5.94 1.04
CA LEU A 49 5.78 6.37 1.32
C LEU A 49 6.44 5.32 2.22
N PHE A 50 7.63 4.85 1.85
CA PHE A 50 8.36 3.83 2.59
C PHE A 50 9.87 4.06 2.53
N ASN A 51 10.61 3.45 3.46
CA ASN A 51 12.05 3.65 3.59
C ASN A 51 12.84 2.35 3.70
N GLU A 52 14.17 2.47 3.88
CA GLU A 52 15.11 1.35 3.95
C GLU A 52 14.90 0.44 5.18
N TYR A 53 14.10 0.86 6.15
CA TYR A 53 13.77 0.11 7.37
C TYR A 53 12.40 -0.59 7.26
N ASP A 54 11.83 -0.68 6.05
CA ASP A 54 10.49 -1.22 5.81
C ASP A 54 9.39 -0.50 6.64
N GLU A 55 9.60 0.78 6.99
CA GLU A 55 8.58 1.62 7.62
C GLU A 55 7.69 2.25 6.55
N LEU A 56 6.37 2.03 6.64
CA LEU A 56 5.37 2.49 5.70
C LEU A 56 4.51 3.64 6.27
N ARG A 57 4.19 4.59 5.40
CA ARG A 57 3.12 5.58 5.54
C ARG A 57 2.17 5.47 4.36
N ILE A 58 0.89 5.32 4.64
CA ILE A 58 -0.19 5.28 3.66
C ILE A 58 -1.05 6.51 3.85
N THR A 59 -1.22 7.32 2.81
CA THR A 59 -2.15 8.45 2.82
C THR A 59 -3.19 8.29 1.72
N LEU A 60 -4.46 8.26 2.09
CA LEU A 60 -5.59 8.28 1.16
C LEU A 60 -6.01 9.74 0.94
N TYR A 61 -6.14 10.13 -0.32
CA TYR A 61 -6.56 11.45 -0.75
C TYR A 61 -7.87 11.37 -1.53
N LYS A 62 -8.71 12.37 -1.33
CA LYS A 62 -9.88 12.65 -2.18
C LYS A 62 -9.74 14.07 -2.72
N GLU A 63 -9.79 14.23 -4.04
CA GLU A 63 -9.74 15.55 -4.69
C GLU A 63 -8.50 16.37 -4.25
N GLY A 64 -7.35 15.69 -4.17
CA GLY A 64 -6.09 16.26 -3.73
C GLY A 64 -5.96 16.55 -2.23
N GLN A 65 -7.00 16.33 -1.43
CA GLN A 65 -6.98 16.55 0.02
C GLN A 65 -6.80 15.22 0.78
N PRO A 66 -5.89 15.14 1.76
CA PRO A 66 -5.72 13.94 2.56
C PRO A 66 -6.96 13.73 3.44
N ILE A 67 -7.55 12.53 3.37
CA ILE A 67 -8.71 12.15 4.20
C ILE A 67 -8.33 11.16 5.30
N THR A 68 -7.27 10.38 5.10
CA THR A 68 -6.73 9.45 6.11
C THR A 68 -5.23 9.29 5.91
N THR A 69 -4.48 9.24 7.02
CA THR A 69 -3.06 8.89 7.03
C THR A 69 -2.80 7.85 8.12
N ILE A 70 -2.21 6.73 7.74
CA ILE A 70 -1.66 5.74 8.65
C ILE A 70 -0.14 5.77 8.48
N GLN A 71 0.62 5.92 9.57
CA GLN A 71 2.06 6.22 9.48
C GLN A 71 2.86 5.57 10.60
N ARG A 72 4.18 5.46 10.39
CA ARG A 72 5.15 4.88 11.32
C ARG A 72 4.86 3.40 11.61
N ILE A 73 4.69 2.64 10.53
CA ILE A 73 4.25 1.25 10.57
C ILE A 73 5.38 0.38 10.02
N GLY A 74 6.01 -0.43 10.88
CA GLY A 74 6.95 -1.45 10.42
C GLY A 74 6.20 -2.59 9.76
N ILE A 75 6.60 -2.96 8.54
CA ILE A 75 5.98 -4.04 7.76
C ILE A 75 6.81 -5.32 7.92
N LEU A 76 6.14 -6.39 8.34
CA LEU A 76 6.73 -7.73 8.44
C LEU A 76 6.79 -8.43 7.07
N LYS A 77 5.69 -8.31 6.34
CA LYS A 77 5.43 -9.06 5.10
C LYS A 77 4.44 -8.28 4.24
N THR A 78 4.63 -8.35 2.94
CA THR A 78 3.71 -7.82 1.94
C THR A 78 3.16 -8.98 1.13
N GLU A 79 1.84 -9.05 0.97
CA GLU A 79 1.18 -10.09 0.17
C GLU A 79 0.26 -9.46 -0.86
N LEU A 80 0.25 -10.02 -2.06
CA LEU A 80 -0.73 -9.70 -3.10
C LEU A 80 -1.90 -10.67 -2.96
N GLU A 81 -3.12 -10.17 -3.00
CA GLU A 81 -4.32 -11.03 -3.00
C GLU A 81 -4.41 -11.84 -4.30
N GLU A 82 -5.01 -13.03 -4.25
CA GLU A 82 -5.06 -13.99 -5.36
C GLU A 82 -5.64 -13.40 -6.67
N ASP A 83 -6.55 -12.44 -6.56
CA ASP A 83 -7.20 -11.75 -7.70
C ASP A 83 -6.55 -10.39 -8.06
N GLU A 84 -5.40 -10.07 -7.47
CA GLU A 84 -4.71 -8.77 -7.59
C GLU A 84 -5.59 -7.56 -7.23
N GLU A 85 -6.63 -7.78 -6.43
CA GLU A 85 -7.59 -6.75 -6.03
C GLU A 85 -7.07 -5.89 -4.88
N GLY A 86 -6.05 -6.34 -4.16
CA GLY A 86 -5.46 -5.61 -3.05
C GLY A 86 -4.08 -6.09 -2.65
N ILE A 87 -3.44 -5.27 -1.81
CA ILE A 87 -2.14 -5.52 -1.19
C ILE A 87 -2.36 -5.58 0.32
N GLN A 88 -1.84 -6.61 0.97
CA GLN A 88 -1.89 -6.76 2.41
C GLN A 88 -0.50 -6.48 3.00
N PHE A 89 -0.46 -5.56 3.96
CA PHE A 89 0.73 -5.22 4.72
C PHE A 89 0.59 -5.78 6.14
N VAL A 90 1.31 -6.86 6.44
CA VAL A 90 1.30 -7.49 7.78
C VAL A 90 2.20 -6.68 8.71
N LEU A 91 1.71 -6.36 9.90
CA LEU A 91 2.41 -5.43 10.81
C LEU A 91 3.46 -6.15 11.66
N GLU A 92 4.70 -5.64 11.69
CA GLU A 92 5.82 -6.23 12.45
C GLU A 92 5.51 -6.36 13.95
N ARG A 93 4.97 -5.30 14.56
CA ARG A 93 4.70 -5.27 16.01
C ARG A 93 3.40 -5.97 16.40
N MET A 94 2.51 -6.23 15.44
CA MET A 94 1.20 -6.85 15.65
C MET A 94 0.91 -7.80 14.49
N PRO A 95 1.58 -8.96 14.42
CA PRO A 95 1.51 -9.85 13.25
C PRO A 95 0.13 -10.48 13.04
N SER A 96 -0.79 -10.37 14.00
CA SER A 96 -2.22 -10.74 13.84
C SER A 96 -3.08 -9.62 13.23
N ARG A 97 -2.44 -8.55 12.74
CA ARG A 97 -3.09 -7.40 12.10
C ARG A 97 -2.40 -7.11 10.78
N MET A 98 -3.21 -6.62 9.84
CA MET A 98 -2.73 -6.11 8.58
C MET A 98 -3.44 -4.82 8.20
N ILE A 99 -2.82 -4.08 7.29
CA ILE A 99 -3.46 -3.01 6.54
C ILE A 99 -3.65 -3.51 5.12
N ARG A 100 -4.89 -3.49 4.64
CA ARG A 100 -5.24 -3.82 3.27
C ARG A 100 -5.36 -2.55 2.47
N LEU A 101 -4.59 -2.45 1.39
CA LEU A 101 -4.80 -1.48 0.33
C LEU A 101 -5.61 -2.15 -0.77
N GLN A 102 -6.87 -1.80 -0.90
CA GLN A 102 -7.69 -2.23 -2.03
C GLN A 102 -7.36 -1.39 -3.26
N LEU A 103 -7.13 -2.06 -4.38
CA LEU A 103 -6.81 -1.47 -5.68
C LEU A 103 -8.01 -1.45 -6.63
N LYS A 104 -8.91 -2.44 -6.51
CA LYS A 104 -10.14 -2.57 -7.31
C LYS A 104 -11.33 -2.93 -6.43
N PRO A 105 -12.56 -2.54 -6.80
CA PRO A 105 -12.92 -1.67 -7.93
C PRO A 105 -12.67 -0.17 -7.66
N TYR A 106 -12.32 0.18 -6.42
CA TYR A 106 -11.99 1.54 -5.98
C TYR A 106 -10.85 1.49 -4.95
N LEU A 107 -10.13 2.61 -4.80
CA LEU A 107 -9.06 2.72 -3.82
C LEU A 107 -9.62 2.84 -2.40
N ALA A 108 -9.23 1.90 -1.54
CA ALA A 108 -9.60 1.89 -0.13
C ALA A 108 -8.44 1.44 0.75
N VAL A 109 -8.45 1.90 2.00
CA VAL A 109 -7.50 1.46 3.02
C VAL A 109 -8.29 0.91 4.19
N GLU A 110 -8.05 -0.35 4.54
CA GLU A 110 -8.76 -1.07 5.59
C GLU A 110 -7.77 -1.64 6.61
N MET A 111 -8.19 -1.74 7.87
CA MET A 111 -7.43 -2.43 8.91
C MET A 111 -8.13 -3.73 9.25
N GLY A 112 -7.41 -4.84 9.17
CA GLY A 112 -7.96 -6.18 9.31
C GLY A 112 -7.21 -7.06 10.30
N LEU A 113 -7.80 -8.22 10.55
CA LEU A 113 -7.12 -9.33 11.17
C LEU A 113 -6.30 -10.03 10.08
N TYR A 114 -5.08 -10.43 10.43
CA TYR A 114 -4.27 -11.29 9.58
C TYR A 114 -4.25 -12.69 10.18
N TRP A 115 -4.53 -13.67 9.35
CA TRP A 115 -4.45 -15.09 9.68
C TRP A 115 -3.73 -15.77 8.53
N GLU A 116 -2.55 -16.31 8.77
CA GLU A 116 -1.96 -17.25 7.82
C GLU A 116 -2.86 -18.49 7.83
N VAL A 117 -3.50 -18.78 6.71
CA VAL A 117 -4.14 -20.09 6.51
C VAL A 117 -3.00 -21.08 6.41
N CYS A 118 -2.70 -21.71 7.53
CA CYS A 118 -1.78 -22.83 7.58
C CYS A 118 -2.47 -24.01 6.89
N GLU A 119 -2.15 -24.24 5.62
CA GLU A 119 -2.66 -25.40 4.85
C GLU A 119 -2.26 -26.75 5.50
N ASP A 120 -1.29 -26.73 6.43
CA ASP A 120 -0.75 -27.88 7.17
C ASP A 120 -1.21 -27.96 8.64
N CYS A 121 -2.16 -27.12 9.08
CA CYS A 121 -2.64 -27.15 10.46
C CYS A 121 -3.90 -28.01 10.60
N GLU A 122 -3.67 -29.31 10.78
CA GLU A 122 -4.58 -30.46 11.06
C GLU A 122 -5.83 -30.67 10.17
#